data_AF-B0E1V0-F1
#
_entry.id   AF-B0E1V0-F1
#
_cell.length_a   1.000
_cell.length_b   1.000
_cell.length_c   1.000
_cell.angle_alpha   90.00
_cell.angle_beta   90.00
_cell.angle_gamma   90.00
#
_symmetry.space_group_name_H-M   'P 1'
#
loop_
_entity.id
_entity.type
_entity.pdbx_description
1 polymer ?
#
loop_
_entity_poly.entity_id
_entity_poly.type
_entity_poly.pdbx_seq_one_letter_code
_entity_poly.pdbx_strand_id
1 'polypeptide(L)'
;MLFKFDVIIPRHNYFGAARFYCVETITTPCGVVITWVKFDKSESPTNILNWLEKIYPTEESRPHYICIDKACQVLQTAIANGSWNRWKKTTCFIVNSYHYINHHTLDYLCCKWCNPGPLNGSAPNLVKVAYDKNNQPYFQHAFNTQACEQLNSWLGGFESILKQMKTGHFDWFLHTMLFYHTQHVI
;
A
#
# COMPACT_ATOMS: atom_id res chain seq x y z
N MET A 1 -1.42 -3.95 0.57
CA MET A 1 -0.40 -2.99 0.09
C MET A 1 -1.18 -1.76 -0.35
N LEU A 2 -0.97 -0.50 0.04
CA LEU A 2 -0.45 0.15 1.25
C LEU A 2 -1.65 0.85 1.93
N PHE A 3 -1.50 1.40 3.13
CA PHE A 3 -2.30 2.55 3.62
C PHE A 3 -1.50 3.26 4.73
N LYS A 4 -2.00 4.40 5.20
CA LYS A 4 -1.35 5.43 6.04
C LYS A 4 -1.00 5.06 7.49
N PHE A 5 0.15 5.56 7.94
CA PHE A 5 0.26 6.29 9.22
C PHE A 5 0.23 7.78 8.94
N ASP A 6 -0.95 8.40 9.01
CA ASP A 6 -1.05 9.86 9.01
C ASP A 6 -0.62 10.41 10.36
N VAL A 7 0.62 10.85 10.47
CA VAL A 7 0.99 11.78 11.54
C VAL A 7 0.62 13.19 11.07
N ILE A 8 -0.68 13.52 11.06
CA ILE A 8 -1.14 14.90 10.84
C ILE A 8 -2.03 15.32 12.02
N ILE A 9 -1.45 16.09 12.96
CA ILE A 9 -2.17 16.79 14.02
C ILE A 9 -2.28 18.28 13.62
N PRO A 10 -3.45 18.93 13.75
CA PRO A 10 -3.58 20.38 13.58
C PRO A 10 -2.72 21.10 14.62
N ARG A 11 -1.82 21.98 14.16
CA ARG A 11 -0.94 22.74 15.07
C ARG A 11 -1.69 23.90 15.70
N HIS A 12 -2.08 23.73 16.96
CA HIS A 12 -2.19 24.86 17.87
C HIS A 12 -1.53 24.52 19.22
N ASN A 13 -0.35 25.13 19.41
CA ASN A 13 0.22 25.59 20.68
C ASN A 13 1.08 24.67 21.58
N TYR A 14 1.78 23.63 21.10
CA TYR A 14 2.90 23.03 21.87
C TYR A 14 4.06 22.50 21.00
N PHE A 15 5.26 22.45 21.61
CA PHE A 15 6.57 22.13 21.01
C PHE A 15 6.55 20.82 20.19
N GLY A 16 7.06 20.88 18.96
CA GLY A 16 6.94 19.80 17.99
C GLY A 16 8.26 19.10 17.66
N ALA A 17 8.14 17.86 17.18
CA ALA A 17 8.89 17.38 16.03
C ALA A 17 8.20 16.13 15.46
N ALA A 18 7.21 16.30 14.59
CA ALA A 18 6.91 15.25 13.61
C ALA A 18 8.18 15.10 12.76
N ARG A 19 8.92 14.01 12.94
CA ARG A 19 10.29 13.86 12.37
C ARG A 19 10.30 13.37 10.93
N PHE A 20 9.23 12.70 10.52
CA PHE A 20 9.00 12.18 9.17
C PHE A 20 7.51 12.31 8.85
N TYR A 21 7.18 12.39 7.56
CA TYR A 21 5.81 12.55 7.06
C TYR A 21 4.99 11.28 7.30
N CYS A 22 5.52 10.12 6.89
CA CYS A 22 4.90 8.83 7.15
C CYS A 22 5.94 7.70 7.23
N VAL A 23 5.50 6.57 7.78
CA VAL A 23 6.12 5.27 7.59
C VAL A 23 5.29 4.52 6.56
N GLU A 24 5.97 3.96 5.58
CA GLU A 24 5.37 3.16 4.52
C GLU A 24 5.79 1.70 4.67
N THR A 25 4.87 0.77 4.47
CA THR A 25 5.11 -0.67 4.61
C THR A 25 4.70 -1.45 3.36
N ILE A 26 5.50 -2.44 2.99
CA ILE A 26 5.12 -3.44 1.98
C ILE A 26 4.71 -4.70 2.74
N THR A 27 3.48 -5.13 2.53
CA THR A 27 2.91 -6.30 3.18
C THR A 27 2.33 -7.24 2.13
N THR A 28 2.62 -8.54 2.26
CA THR A 28 2.00 -9.58 1.44
C THR A 28 0.50 -9.69 1.76
N PRO A 29 -0.30 -10.36 0.90
CA PRO A 29 -1.71 -10.58 1.20
C PRO A 29 -1.98 -11.40 2.48
N CYS A 30 -1.02 -12.20 2.95
CA CYS A 30 -1.18 -12.92 4.22
C CYS A 30 -0.82 -12.07 5.46
N GLY A 31 -0.49 -10.78 5.28
CA GLY A 31 -0.14 -9.88 6.39
C GLY A 31 1.35 -9.81 6.71
N VAL A 32 2.19 -10.68 6.12
CA VAL A 32 3.64 -10.69 6.38
C VAL A 32 4.27 -9.41 5.84
N VAL A 33 5.01 -8.71 6.71
CA VAL A 33 5.70 -7.47 6.34
C VAL A 33 7.00 -7.81 5.64
N ILE A 34 7.15 -7.35 4.39
CA ILE A 34 8.36 -7.55 3.59
C ILE A 34 9.40 -6.50 3.96
N THR A 35 9.00 -5.23 4.01
CA THR A 35 9.90 -4.11 4.24
C THR A 35 9.14 -2.85 4.64
N TRP A 36 9.86 -1.85 5.14
CA TRP A 36 9.31 -0.54 5.49
C TRP A 36 10.31 0.58 5.19
N VAL A 37 9.81 1.80 5.03
CA VAL A 37 10.62 3.01 4.81
C VAL A 37 10.00 4.22 5.50
N LYS A 38 10.83 5.19 5.86
CA LYS A 38 10.37 6.52 6.29
C LYS A 38 10.41 7.46 5.10
N PHE A 39 9.32 8.20 4.90
CA PHE A 39 9.33 9.35 4.00
C PHE A 39 9.37 10.62 4.83
N ASP A 40 10.46 11.38 4.74
CA ASP A 40 10.67 12.53 5.62
C ASP A 40 9.76 13.72 5.30
N LYS A 41 9.55 14.00 4.00
CA LYS A 41 8.84 15.21 3.54
C LYS A 41 7.45 14.94 2.99
N SER A 42 7.31 13.85 2.23
CA SER A 42 6.07 13.53 1.53
C SER A 42 6.09 12.08 1.06
N GLU A 43 4.93 11.44 1.11
CA GLU A 43 4.64 10.17 0.43
C GLU A 43 4.33 10.44 -1.06
N SER A 44 5.28 11.04 -1.78
CA SER A 44 5.09 11.42 -3.19
C SER A 44 5.13 10.19 -4.11
N PRO A 45 4.43 10.22 -5.25
CA PRO A 45 4.52 9.17 -6.25
C PRO A 45 5.96 8.82 -6.67
N THR A 46 6.83 9.83 -6.78
CA THR A 46 8.25 9.64 -7.09
C THR A 46 9.00 8.90 -5.98
N ASN A 47 8.76 9.24 -4.71
CA ASN A 47 9.38 8.56 -3.57
C ASN A 47 8.97 7.08 -3.52
N ILE A 48 7.68 6.80 -3.78
CA ILE A 48 7.17 5.44 -3.86
C ILE A 48 7.84 4.68 -5.02
N LEU A 49 7.90 5.25 -6.23
CA LEU A 49 8.55 4.60 -7.37
C LEU A 49 10.02 4.29 -7.12
N ASN A 50 10.77 5.26 -6.57
CA ASN A 50 12.18 5.06 -6.23
C ASN A 50 12.36 3.97 -5.18
N TRP A 51 11.45 3.91 -4.20
CA TRP A 51 11.49 2.86 -3.18
C TRP A 51 11.15 1.49 -3.78
N LEU A 52 10.11 1.39 -4.61
CA LEU A 52 9.77 0.15 -5.32
C LEU A 52 10.93 -0.35 -6.20
N GLU A 53 11.63 0.54 -6.91
CA GLU A 53 12.81 0.16 -7.70
C GLU A 53 13.97 -0.33 -6.84
N LYS A 54 14.12 0.18 -5.62
CA LYS A 54 15.11 -0.29 -4.66
C LYS A 54 14.79 -1.67 -4.10
N ILE A 55 13.51 -1.95 -3.83
CA ILE A 55 13.07 -3.24 -3.26
C ILE A 55 12.98 -4.33 -4.34
N TYR A 56 12.58 -3.96 -5.55
CA TYR A 56 12.39 -4.87 -6.68
C TYR A 56 13.23 -4.46 -7.90
N PRO A 57 14.57 -4.59 -7.81
CA PRO A 57 15.49 -4.08 -8.83
C PRO A 57 15.40 -4.86 -10.15
N THR A 58 15.09 -6.16 -10.11
CA THR A 58 15.03 -7.03 -11.31
C THR A 58 13.60 -7.39 -11.68
N GLU A 59 13.38 -7.77 -12.95
CA GLU A 59 12.05 -8.17 -13.44
C GLU A 59 11.49 -9.38 -12.66
N GLU A 60 12.34 -10.33 -12.27
CA GLU A 60 11.98 -11.54 -11.53
C GLU A 60 11.59 -11.26 -10.07
N SER A 61 12.16 -10.20 -9.48
CA SER A 61 11.85 -9.81 -8.10
C SER A 61 10.48 -9.12 -7.97
N ARG A 62 9.94 -8.57 -9.07
CA ARG A 62 8.73 -7.74 -9.04
C ARG A 62 7.48 -8.58 -8.86
N PRO A 63 6.54 -8.14 -7.99
CA PRO A 63 5.25 -8.79 -7.88
C PRO A 63 4.39 -8.51 -9.12
N HIS A 64 3.53 -9.48 -9.49
CA HIS A 64 2.57 -9.32 -10.58
C HIS A 64 1.59 -8.16 -10.33
N TYR A 65 1.26 -7.92 -9.06
CA TYR A 65 0.34 -6.86 -8.64
C TYR A 65 0.91 -6.10 -7.46
N ILE A 66 0.84 -4.77 -7.52
CA ILE A 66 1.06 -3.88 -6.39
C ILE A 66 -0.25 -3.16 -6.14
N CYS A 67 -0.86 -3.43 -4.99
CA CYS A 67 -1.98 -2.65 -4.51
C CYS A 67 -1.44 -1.40 -3.80
N ILE A 68 -2.00 -0.22 -4.07
CA ILE A 68 -1.71 1.03 -3.35
C ILE A 68 -2.82 2.05 -3.67
N ASP A 69 -3.22 2.84 -2.69
CA ASP A 69 -4.40 3.71 -2.82
C ASP A 69 -4.16 4.83 -3.82
N LYS A 70 -2.92 5.28 -3.92
CA LYS A 70 -2.51 6.28 -4.92
C LYS A 70 -1.94 5.65 -6.18
N ALA A 71 -2.30 4.40 -6.51
CA ALA A 71 -1.80 3.70 -7.71
C ALA A 71 -2.02 4.53 -8.97
N CYS A 72 -3.12 5.26 -9.08
CA CYS A 72 -3.41 6.13 -10.23
C CYS A 72 -2.35 7.24 -10.36
N GLN A 73 -2.00 7.91 -9.26
CA GLN A 73 -0.98 8.98 -9.24
C GLN A 73 0.43 8.43 -9.47
N VAL A 74 0.73 7.27 -8.89
CA VAL A 74 1.99 6.53 -9.09
C VAL A 74 2.14 6.12 -10.55
N LEU A 75 1.09 5.55 -11.14
CA LEU A 75 1.07 5.16 -12.55
C LEU A 75 1.22 6.38 -13.47
N GLN A 76 0.48 7.47 -13.20
CA GLN A 76 0.60 8.71 -13.97
C GLN A 76 2.04 9.24 -13.94
N THR A 77 2.66 9.25 -12.76
CA THR A 77 4.05 9.68 -12.59
C THR A 77 5.02 8.75 -13.32
N ALA A 78 4.81 7.44 -13.25
CA ALA A 78 5.62 6.44 -13.94
C ALA A 78 5.52 6.57 -15.47
N ILE A 79 4.35 6.91 -16.00
CA ILE A 79 4.16 7.20 -17.42
C ILE A 79 4.93 8.47 -17.79
N ALA A 80 4.75 9.54 -17.01
CA ALA A 80 5.37 10.84 -17.28
C ALA A 80 6.90 10.81 -17.24
N ASN A 81 7.49 10.06 -16.30
CA ASN A 81 8.95 9.94 -16.18
C ASN A 81 9.55 8.77 -16.99
N GLY A 82 8.73 8.03 -17.73
CA GLY A 82 9.14 6.91 -18.57
C GLY A 82 9.43 5.59 -17.84
N SER A 83 9.39 5.55 -16.50
CA SER A 83 9.65 4.33 -15.73
C SER A 83 8.61 3.24 -15.99
N TRP A 84 7.40 3.61 -16.40
CA TRP A 84 6.32 2.66 -16.71
C TRP A 84 6.71 1.65 -17.81
N ASN A 85 7.59 2.02 -18.75
CA ASN A 85 8.07 1.10 -19.78
C ASN A 85 8.81 -0.12 -19.21
N ARG A 86 9.42 0.04 -18.02
CA ARG A 86 10.07 -1.06 -17.28
C ARG A 86 9.05 -1.86 -16.48
N TRP A 87 8.14 -1.18 -15.78
CA TRP A 87 7.18 -1.80 -14.85
C TRP A 87 6.06 -2.57 -15.56
N LYS A 88 5.53 -2.03 -16.68
CA LYS A 88 4.36 -2.59 -17.38
C LYS A 88 4.51 -4.03 -17.88
N LYS A 89 5.75 -4.52 -17.98
CA LYS A 89 6.04 -5.89 -18.43
C LYS A 89 5.73 -6.95 -17.36
N THR A 90 5.82 -6.56 -16.09
CA THR A 90 5.86 -7.51 -14.96
C THR A 90 4.81 -7.19 -13.90
N THR A 91 4.43 -5.91 -13.75
CA THR A 91 3.60 -5.46 -12.63
C THR A 91 2.44 -4.61 -13.10
N CYS A 92 1.26 -4.89 -12.56
CA CYS A 92 0.10 -4.01 -12.61
C CYS A 92 -0.06 -3.26 -11.28
N PHE A 93 -0.29 -1.95 -11.34
CA PHE A 93 -0.64 -1.15 -10.17
C PHE A 93 -2.15 -1.10 -10.02
N ILE A 94 -2.68 -1.55 -8.89
CA ILE A 94 -4.12 -1.58 -8.60
C ILE A 94 -4.42 -0.72 -7.37
N VAL A 95 -5.60 -0.10 -7.32
CA VAL A 95 -6.10 0.55 -6.10
C VAL A 95 -6.92 -0.43 -5.27
N ASN A 96 -7.21 -0.12 -4.01
CA ASN A 96 -8.20 -0.88 -3.24
C ASN A 96 -9.65 -0.58 -3.72
N SER A 97 -10.62 -1.42 -3.33
CA SER A 97 -12.02 -1.26 -3.72
C SER A 97 -12.65 0.06 -3.25
N TYR A 98 -12.32 0.55 -2.06
CA TYR A 98 -12.88 1.80 -1.53
C TYR A 98 -12.41 3.01 -2.36
N HIS A 99 -11.13 3.08 -2.69
CA HIS A 99 -10.61 4.07 -3.62
C HIS A 99 -11.29 3.95 -4.99
N TYR A 100 -11.36 2.73 -5.53
CA TYR A 100 -11.96 2.50 -6.84
C TYR A 100 -13.41 3.01 -6.86
N ILE A 101 -14.26 2.60 -5.92
CA ILE A 101 -15.67 3.01 -5.87
C ILE A 101 -15.83 4.54 -5.82
N ASN A 102 -14.98 5.24 -5.06
CA ASN A 102 -15.09 6.69 -4.91
C ASN A 102 -14.46 7.49 -6.07
N HIS A 103 -13.56 6.89 -6.86
CA HIS A 103 -12.75 7.60 -7.85
C HIS A 103 -13.03 7.22 -9.30
N HIS A 104 -13.47 5.98 -9.55
CA HIS A 104 -13.57 5.40 -10.89
C HIS A 104 -14.46 6.20 -11.86
N THR A 105 -15.55 6.80 -11.38
CA THR A 105 -16.50 7.54 -12.23
C THR A 105 -15.90 8.78 -12.90
N LEU A 106 -14.81 9.33 -12.35
CA LEU A 106 -14.19 10.58 -12.82
C LEU A 106 -12.79 10.38 -13.40
N ASP A 107 -12.18 9.20 -13.20
CA ASP A 107 -10.82 8.92 -13.65
C ASP A 107 -10.75 7.69 -14.55
N TYR A 108 -10.60 7.94 -15.86
CA TYR A 108 -10.39 6.91 -16.87
C TYR A 108 -9.12 6.07 -16.62
N LEU A 109 -8.04 6.68 -16.12
CA LEU A 109 -6.80 5.97 -15.82
C LEU A 109 -7.02 4.99 -14.66
N CYS A 110 -7.71 5.42 -13.60
CA CYS A 110 -8.14 4.55 -12.51
C CYS A 110 -8.98 3.37 -13.02
N CYS A 111 -10.03 3.66 -13.81
CA CYS A 111 -10.90 2.66 -14.40
C CYS A 111 -10.16 1.62 -15.24
N LYS A 112 -9.25 2.08 -16.10
CA LYS A 112 -8.65 1.25 -17.14
C LYS A 112 -7.44 0.47 -16.63
N TRP A 113 -6.60 1.11 -15.82
CA TRP A 113 -5.26 0.61 -15.51
C TRP A 113 -5.06 0.28 -14.04
N CYS A 114 -5.90 0.79 -13.14
CA CYS A 114 -5.79 0.54 -11.70
C CYS A 114 -6.96 -0.26 -11.10
N ASN A 115 -7.80 -0.85 -11.94
CA ASN A 115 -8.97 -1.61 -11.49
C ASN A 115 -8.56 -2.79 -10.57
N PRO A 116 -9.06 -2.86 -9.32
CA PRO A 116 -8.76 -3.97 -8.40
C PRO A 116 -9.35 -5.32 -8.82
N GLY A 117 -10.36 -5.34 -9.68
CA GLY A 117 -11.08 -6.55 -10.05
C GLY A 117 -11.66 -6.47 -11.46
N PRO A 118 -10.81 -6.49 -12.51
CA PRO A 118 -11.30 -6.40 -13.88
C PRO A 118 -12.06 -7.69 -14.26
N LEU A 119 -13.32 -7.53 -14.68
CA LEU A 119 -14.22 -8.64 -15.05
C LEU A 119 -14.02 -9.14 -16.50
N ASN A 120 -13.07 -8.58 -17.24
CA ASN A 120 -12.78 -8.92 -18.64
C ASN A 120 -11.80 -10.11 -18.79
N GLY A 121 -11.48 -10.81 -17.70
CA GLY A 121 -10.53 -11.92 -17.68
C GLY A 121 -9.05 -11.51 -17.72
N SER A 122 -8.72 -10.22 -17.66
CA SER A 122 -7.31 -9.77 -17.70
C SER A 122 -6.53 -10.05 -16.41
N ALA A 123 -7.22 -10.33 -15.31
CA ALA A 123 -6.59 -10.63 -14.02
C ALA A 123 -7.34 -11.76 -13.28
N PRO A 124 -7.31 -13.00 -13.83
CA PRO A 124 -8.08 -14.12 -13.27
C PRO A 124 -7.63 -14.49 -11.85
N ASN A 125 -6.41 -14.11 -11.47
CA ASN A 125 -5.87 -14.38 -10.14
C ASN A 125 -6.32 -13.36 -9.09
N LEU A 126 -6.90 -12.21 -9.46
CA LEU A 126 -7.31 -11.19 -8.49
C LEU A 126 -8.70 -11.44 -7.92
N VAL A 127 -9.59 -12.09 -8.68
CA VAL A 127 -10.99 -12.25 -8.33
C VAL A 127 -11.41 -13.71 -8.50
N LYS A 128 -12.09 -14.26 -7.51
CA LYS A 128 -12.71 -15.59 -7.54
C LYS A 128 -14.22 -15.44 -7.58
N VAL A 129 -14.89 -16.35 -8.28
CA VAL A 129 -16.35 -16.48 -8.21
C VAL A 129 -16.69 -17.21 -6.93
N ALA A 130 -17.50 -16.59 -6.09
CA ALA A 130 -18.10 -17.17 -4.90
C ALA A 130 -19.63 -17.19 -5.06
N TYR A 131 -20.33 -17.98 -4.24
CA TYR A 131 -21.78 -18.10 -4.29
C TYR A 131 -22.37 -17.65 -2.97
N ASP A 132 -23.43 -16.83 -3.04
CA ASP A 132 -24.14 -16.39 -1.86
C ASP A 132 -25.05 -17.51 -1.30
N LYS A 133 -25.80 -17.20 -0.22
CA LYS A 133 -26.74 -18.14 0.40
C LYS A 133 -27.87 -18.60 -0.53
N ASN A 134 -28.13 -17.85 -1.60
CA ASN A 134 -29.14 -18.13 -2.61
C ASN A 134 -28.54 -18.79 -3.87
N ASN A 135 -27.28 -19.22 -3.81
CA ASN A 135 -26.52 -19.80 -4.91
C ASN A 135 -26.36 -18.84 -6.11
N GLN A 136 -26.40 -17.53 -5.88
CA GLN A 136 -26.11 -16.52 -6.89
C GLN A 136 -24.59 -16.25 -6.93
N PRO A 137 -23.98 -16.24 -8.13
CA PRO A 137 -22.56 -15.96 -8.25
C PRO A 137 -22.27 -14.49 -7.96
N TYR A 138 -21.25 -14.24 -7.14
CA TYR A 138 -20.66 -12.92 -6.93
C TYR A 138 -19.14 -12.99 -7.02
N PHE A 139 -18.53 -11.85 -7.33
CA PHE A 139 -17.09 -11.73 -7.46
C PHE A 139 -16.47 -11.33 -6.12
N GLN A 140 -15.59 -12.17 -5.59
CA GLN A 140 -14.84 -11.93 -4.36
C GLN A 140 -13.36 -11.74 -4.69
N HIS A 141 -12.68 -10.84 -3.98
CA HIS A 141 -11.22 -10.75 -4.06
C HIS A 141 -10.56 -12.07 -3.65
N ALA A 142 -9.61 -12.53 -4.47
CA ALA A 142 -8.86 -13.76 -4.23
C ALA A 142 -7.86 -13.62 -3.07
N PHE A 143 -7.47 -12.38 -2.76
CA PHE A 143 -6.42 -12.02 -1.82
C PHE A 143 -6.87 -10.85 -0.94
N ASN A 144 -6.33 -10.78 0.28
CA ASN A 144 -6.59 -9.67 1.18
C ASN A 144 -5.82 -8.41 0.72
N THR A 145 -6.55 -7.48 0.09
CA THR A 145 -6.00 -6.18 -0.32
C THR A 145 -5.87 -5.20 0.84
N GLN A 146 -6.52 -5.47 1.97
CA GLN A 146 -6.54 -4.65 3.20
C GLN A 146 -5.48 -5.05 4.24
N ALA A 147 -4.58 -5.98 3.93
CA ALA A 147 -3.56 -6.44 4.88
C ALA A 147 -2.71 -5.29 5.47
N CYS A 148 -2.43 -4.25 4.68
CA CYS A 148 -1.74 -3.06 5.18
C CYS A 148 -2.63 -2.20 6.08
N GLU A 149 -3.92 -2.06 5.78
CA GLU A 149 -4.87 -1.32 6.63
C GLU A 149 -4.97 -1.97 8.01
N GLN A 150 -5.04 -3.30 8.06
CA GLN A 150 -5.07 -4.07 9.28
C GLN A 150 -3.78 -3.87 10.09
N LEU A 151 -2.62 -3.97 9.44
CA LEU A 151 -1.33 -3.69 10.08
C LEU A 151 -1.25 -2.26 10.64
N ASN A 152 -1.75 -1.27 9.90
CA ASN A 152 -1.76 0.12 10.35
C ASN A 152 -2.69 0.34 11.53
N SER A 153 -3.87 -0.27 11.50
CA SER A 153 -4.79 -0.23 12.63
C SER A 153 -4.12 -0.81 13.88
N TRP A 154 -3.40 -1.92 13.75
CA TRP A 154 -2.65 -2.53 14.85
C TRP A 154 -1.52 -1.64 15.36
N LEU A 155 -0.66 -1.14 14.47
CA LEU A 155 0.42 -0.21 14.81
C LEU A 155 -0.13 1.10 15.42
N GLY A 156 -1.38 1.47 15.09
CA GLY A 156 -2.06 2.69 15.55
C GLY A 156 -2.21 2.73 17.07
N GLY A 157 -2.33 1.56 17.71
CA GLY A 157 -2.33 1.44 19.16
C GLY A 157 -1.03 1.91 19.84
N PHE A 158 0.09 1.99 19.10
CA PHE A 158 1.41 2.37 19.63
C PHE A 158 1.82 3.80 19.25
N GLU A 159 0.97 4.52 18.54
CA GLU A 159 1.29 5.83 17.97
C GLU A 159 1.75 6.85 19.04
N SER A 160 1.11 6.83 20.21
CA SER A 160 1.43 7.74 21.32
C SER A 160 2.85 7.58 21.86
N ILE A 161 3.33 6.34 21.96
CA ILE A 161 4.68 6.00 22.42
C ILE A 161 5.70 6.30 21.33
N LEU A 162 5.40 5.91 20.09
CA LEU A 162 6.26 6.15 18.92
C LEU A 162 6.57 7.64 18.72
N LYS A 163 5.59 8.53 18.93
CA LYS A 163 5.75 9.99 18.81
C LYS A 163 6.79 10.58 19.76
N GLN A 164 7.09 9.92 20.87
CA GLN A 164 8.01 10.42 21.91
C GLN A 164 9.45 9.91 21.73
N MET A 165 9.67 8.93 20.84
CA MET A 165 10.96 8.28 20.69
C MET A 165 11.98 9.12 19.91
N LYS A 166 13.26 8.97 20.28
CA LYS A 166 14.38 9.39 19.42
C LYS A 166 14.44 8.48 18.19
N THR A 167 15.00 8.99 17.09
CA THR A 167 15.02 8.29 15.79
C THR A 167 15.54 6.86 15.86
N GLY A 168 16.66 6.60 16.56
CA GLY A 168 17.19 5.24 16.70
C GLY A 168 16.27 4.29 17.50
N HIS A 169 15.62 4.79 18.55
CA HIS A 169 14.66 4.00 19.33
C HIS A 169 13.38 3.73 18.54
N PHE A 170 12.94 4.71 17.76
CA PHE A 170 11.80 4.55 16.85
C PHE A 170 12.08 3.44 15.85
N ASP A 171 13.23 3.48 15.17
CA ASP A 171 13.58 2.51 14.13
C ASP A 171 13.69 1.09 14.71
N TRP A 172 14.35 0.95 15.86
CA TRP A 172 14.45 -0.33 16.57
C TRP A 172 13.07 -0.84 16.99
N PHE A 173 12.27 -0.01 17.66
CA PHE A 173 10.95 -0.40 18.15
C PHE A 173 10.03 -0.80 17.00
N LEU A 174 9.94 0.02 15.94
CA LEU A 174 9.13 -0.28 14.78
C LEU A 174 9.57 -1.60 14.13
N HIS A 175 10.87 -1.80 13.93
CA HIS A 175 11.39 -3.04 13.37
C HIS A 175 11.03 -4.26 14.23
N THR A 176 11.19 -4.18 15.55
CA THR A 176 10.80 -5.24 16.50
C THR A 176 9.31 -5.50 16.46
N MET A 177 8.46 -4.47 16.37
CA MET A 177 7.01 -4.62 16.33
C MET A 177 6.54 -5.27 15.03
N LEU A 178 7.11 -4.90 13.88
CA LEU A 178 6.80 -5.53 12.59
C LEU A 178 7.23 -7.00 12.58
N PHE A 179 8.38 -7.31 13.17
CA PHE A 179 8.85 -8.70 13.35
C PHE A 179 7.90 -9.48 14.26
N TYR A 180 7.54 -8.92 15.42
CA TYR A 180 6.61 -9.54 16.37
C TYR A 180 5.24 -9.81 15.74
N HIS A 181 4.68 -8.83 15.01
CA HIS A 181 3.42 -8.99 14.29
C HIS A 181 3.47 -10.18 13.34
N THR A 182 4.56 -10.29 12.57
CA THR A 182 4.76 -11.37 11.61
C THR A 182 4.89 -12.75 12.26
N GLN A 183 5.39 -12.85 13.49
CA GLN A 183 5.63 -14.12 14.19
C GLN A 183 4.49 -14.57 15.10
N HIS A 184 3.69 -13.64 15.62
CA HIS A 184 2.77 -13.92 16.73
C HIS A 184 1.35 -13.41 16.54
N VAL A 185 1.11 -12.50 15.59
CA VAL A 185 -0.24 -11.93 15.33
C VAL A 185 -0.89 -12.58 14.12
N ILE A 186 -0.09 -12.94 13.11
CA ILE A 186 -0.49 -13.66 11.90
C ILE A 186 -0.38 -15.15 12.13
#